data_AF-A0A645EK12-F1
#
_entry.id   AF-A0A645EK12-F1
#
_cell.length_a   1.000
_cell.length_b   1.000
_cell.length_c   1.000
_cell.angle_alpha   90.00
_cell.angle_beta   90.00
_cell.angle_gamma   90.00
#
_symmetry.space_group_name_H-M   'P 1'
#
loop_
_entity.id
_entity.type
_entity.pdbx_description
1 polymer ?
#
loop_
_entity_poly.entity_id
_entity_poly.type
_entity_poly.pdbx_seq_one_letter_code
_entity_poly.pdbx_strand_id
1 'polypeptide(L)' 'MSIAQRGIIIPIKVMINDEGIYCVDGHKRCSACQILEETENREIEVNCMITNDFSKSGSTYWGARNHH' A
#
# COMPACT_ATOMS: atom_id res chain seq x y z
N MET A 1 -12.67 -16.34 5.24
CA MET A 1 -12.28 -16.48 3.81
C MET A 1 -10.76 -16.37 3.72
N SER A 2 -10.09 -17.15 2.87
CA SER A 2 -8.63 -17.11 2.71
C SER A 2 -8.19 -16.42 1.41
N ILE A 3 -6.97 -15.88 1.40
CA ILE A 3 -6.33 -15.28 0.21
C ILE A 3 -6.20 -16.32 -0.92
N ALA A 4 -5.88 -17.57 -0.60
CA ALA A 4 -5.75 -18.64 -1.60
C ALA A 4 -7.03 -18.86 -2.45
N GLN A 5 -8.21 -18.69 -1.86
CA GLN A 5 -9.48 -18.95 -2.56
C GLN A 5 -10.00 -17.76 -3.36
N ARG A 6 -9.71 -16.53 -2.95
CA ARG A 6 -10.37 -15.31 -3.49
C ARG A 6 -9.39 -14.20 -3.88
N GLY A 7 -8.09 -14.41 -3.67
CA GLY A 7 -7.09 -13.37 -3.78
C GLY A 7 -7.19 -12.33 -2.66
N ILE A 8 -6.45 -11.24 -2.83
CA ILE A 8 -6.50 -10.08 -1.93
C ILE A 8 -7.73 -9.23 -2.29
N ILE A 9 -8.73 -9.26 -1.40
CA ILE A 9 -9.96 -8.45 -1.52
C ILE A 9 -9.72 -7.01 -1.07
N ILE A 10 -8.94 -6.81 -0.01
CA ILE A 10 -8.61 -5.48 0.51
C ILE A 10 -7.19 -5.14 0.06
N PRO A 11 -6.98 -4.10 -0.76
CA PRO A 11 -5.66 -3.78 -1.28
C PRO A 11 -4.65 -3.44 -0.17
N ILE A 12 -3.38 -3.67 -0.44
CA ILE A 12 -2.26 -3.21 0.41
C ILE A 12 -1.98 -1.73 0.12
N LYS A 13 -1.58 -0.95 1.13
CA LYS A 13 -1.17 0.43 0.89
C LYS A 13 0.31 0.47 0.59
N VAL A 14 0.67 1.11 -0.51
CA VAL A 14 2.07 1.24 -0.95
C VAL A 14 2.43 2.69 -1.19
N MET A 15 3.67 3.03 -0.90
CA MET A 15 4.29 4.30 -1.29
C MET A 15 5.27 4.00 -2.42
N ILE A 16 5.30 4.88 -3.42
CA ILE A 16 6.27 4.81 -4.52
C ILE A 16 7.19 6.03 -4.38
N ASN A 17 8.50 5.80 -4.36
CA ASN A 17 9.53 6.84 -4.41
C ASN A 17 10.63 6.45 -5.41
N ASP A 18 11.69 7.25 -5.49
CA ASP A 18 12.79 7.03 -6.43
C ASP A 18 13.56 5.72 -6.20
N GLU A 19 13.45 5.12 -5.02
CA GLU A 19 14.13 3.86 -4.64
C GLU A 19 13.25 2.63 -4.88
N GLY A 20 11.94 2.81 -5.08
CA GLY A 20 11.03 1.71 -5.41
C GLY A 20 9.67 1.78 -4.72
N ILE A 21 9.09 0.61 -4.49
CA ILE A 21 7.74 0.43 -3.92
C ILE A 21 7.86 -0.10 -2.50
N TYR A 22 7.28 0.63 -1.55
CA TYR A 22 7.34 0.32 -0.12
C TYR A 22 5.94 0.04 0.43
N CYS A 23 5.79 -1.07 1.18
CA CYS A 23 4.54 -1.39 1.87
C CYS A 23 4.36 -0.47 3.08
N VAL A 24 3.31 0.37 3.04
CA VAL A 24 2.90 1.26 4.14
C VAL A 24 1.97 0.52 5.11
N ASP A 25 1.04 -0.28 4.56
CA ASP A 25 0.11 -1.09 5.34
C ASP A 25 -0.28 -2.36 4.58
N GLY A 26 -0.53 -3.45 5.32
CA GLY A 26 -0.84 -4.76 4.75
C GLY A 26 0.24 -5.82 4.90
N HIS A 27 1.26 -5.61 5.74
CA HIS A 27 2.38 -6.54 5.96
C HIS A 27 1.97 -8.02 6.10
N LYS A 28 0.96 -8.32 6.92
CA LYS A 28 0.47 -9.71 7.10
C LYS A 28 -0.10 -10.30 5.80
N ARG A 29 -0.73 -9.48 4.95
CA ARG A 29 -1.23 -9.90 3.63
C ARG A 29 -0.06 -10.14 2.68
N CYS A 30 0.98 -9.30 2.70
CA CYS A 30 2.20 -9.53 1.93
C CYS A 30 2.88 -10.84 2.34
N SER A 31 3.10 -11.06 3.64
CA SER A 31 3.70 -12.32 4.14
C SER A 31 2.86 -13.55 3.77
N ALA A 32 1.53 -13.44 3.85
CA ALA A 32 0.65 -14.53 3.45
C ALA A 32 0.71 -14.82 1.94
N CYS A 33 0.87 -13.78 1.10
CA CYS A 33 1.06 -13.98 -0.34
C CYS A 33 2.40 -14.66 -0.62
N GLN A 34 3.49 -14.21 0.02
CA GLN A 34 4.79 -14.84 -0.12
C GLN A 34 4.74 -16.35 0.22
N ILE A 35 4.14 -16.70 1.35
CA ILE A 35 3.98 -18.12 1.75
C ILE A 35 3.18 -18.90 0.71
N LEU A 36 2.13 -18.29 0.15
CA LEU A 36 1.30 -18.94 -0.87
C LEU A 36 2.04 -19.09 -2.20
N GLU A 37 2.83 -18.11 -2.63
CA GLU A 37 3.67 -18.21 -3.82
C GLU A 37 4.70 -19.34 -3.69
N GLU A 38 5.36 -19.43 -2.55
CA GLU A 38 6.32 -20.50 -2.22
C GLU A 38 5.64 -21.88 -2.19
N THR A 39 4.43 -21.96 -1.64
CA THR A 39 3.71 -23.23 -1.48
C THR A 39 3.10 -23.72 -2.80
N GLU A 40 2.55 -22.82 -3.61
CA GLU A 40 1.84 -23.16 -4.84
C GLU A 40 2.73 -23.05 -6.10
N ASN A 41 3.97 -22.58 -5.94
CA ASN A 41 4.94 -22.35 -7.01
C ASN A 41 4.33 -21.56 -8.20
N ARG A 42 3.58 -20.51 -7.86
CA ARG A 42 2.96 -19.59 -8.82
C ARG A 42 3.04 -18.17 -8.29
N GLU A 43 3.08 -17.21 -9.21
CA GLU A 43 3.01 -15.79 -8.90
C GLU A 43 1.60 -15.39 -8.42
N ILE A 44 1.53 -14.53 -7.41
CA ILE A 44 0.28 -14.01 -6.85
C ILE A 44 0.24 -12.49 -7.05
N GLU A 45 -0.69 -12.05 -7.89
CA GLU A 45 -0.96 -10.63 -8.05
C GLU A 45 -1.57 -10.02 -6.78
N VAL A 46 -1.00 -8.89 -6.36
CA VAL A 46 -1.43 -8.15 -5.18
C VAL A 46 -1.97 -6.79 -5.57
N ASN A 47 -3.28 -6.60 -5.36
CA ASN A 47 -3.90 -5.29 -5.52
C ASN A 47 -3.33 -4.30 -4.51
N CYS A 48 -2.87 -3.15 -5.00
CA CYS A 48 -2.29 -2.10 -4.18
C CYS A 48 -3.02 -0.76 -4.35
N MET A 49 -3.04 0.01 -3.27
CA MET A 49 -3.47 1.40 -3.23
C MET A 49 -2.23 2.27 -3.07
N ILE A 50 -1.93 3.06 -4.09
CA ILE A 50 -0.80 4.00 -4.05
C ILE A 50 -1.18 5.17 -3.13
N THR A 51 -0.35 5.40 -2.12
CA THR A 51 -0.45 6.56 -1.23
C THR A 51 0.64 7.55 -1.60
N ASN A 52 0.26 8.79 -1.83
CA ASN A 52 1.23 9.88 -1.90
C ASN A 52 1.84 10.11 -0.52
N ASP A 53 3.12 10.47 -0.51
CA ASP A 53 3.73 11.02 0.69
C ASP A 53 3.15 12.42 0.93
N PHE A 54 2.25 12.53 1.91
CA PHE A 54 1.70 13.82 2.33
C PHE A 54 2.75 14.70 3.03
N SER A 55 3.99 14.25 3.24
CA SER A 55 5.09 15.09 3.76
C SER A 55 5.33 16.34 2.91
N LYS A 56 5.03 16.29 1.61
CA LYS A 56 5.10 17.43 0.66
C LYS A 56 3.73 18.05 0.34
N SER A 57 2.63 17.45 0.81
CA SER A 57 1.31 18.08 0.71
C SER A 57 1.30 19.23 1.70
N GLY A 58 1.64 20.41 1.18
CA GLY A 58 2.06 21.56 1.95
C GLY A 58 1.20 21.83 3.17
N SER A 59 1.90 22.37 4.17
CA SER A 59 1.43 23.38 5.11
C SER A 59 0.80 24.59 4.38
N THR A 60 -0.17 24.37 3.50
CA THR A 60 -0.94 25.38 2.77
C THR A 60 -2.41 25.31 3.14
N TYR A 61 -2.88 24.23 3.77
CA TYR A 61 -4.27 24.15 4.25
C TYR A 61 -4.54 25.03 5.51
N TRP A 62 -3.49 25.44 6.23
CA TRP A 62 -3.61 26.29 7.43
C TRP A 62 -2.80 27.61 7.33
N GLY A 63 -2.43 28.05 6.12
CA GLY A 63 -1.85 29.38 5.91
C GLY A 63 -2.87 30.46 6.26
N ALA A 64 -2.51 31.37 7.17
CA ALA A 64 -3.38 32.34 7.84
C ALA A 64 -4.39 33.06 6.92
N ARG A 65 -5.68 32.88 7.19
CA ARG A 65 -6.75 33.80 6.77
C ARG A 65 -7.14 34.70 7.93
N ASN A 66 -6.27 35.65 8.27
CA ASN A 66 -6.65 36.85 9.00
C ASN A 66 -5.87 38.02 8.40
N HIS A 67 -6.41 38.53 7.29
CA HIS A 67 -6.04 39.84 6.76
C HIS A 67 -7.35 40.63 6.66
N HIS A 68 -7.80 41.16 7.81
CA HIS A 68 -8.69 42.30 7.92
C HIS A 68 -8.74 42.76 9.38
#